data_AF-B7VNK7-F1
#
_entry.id   AF-B7VNK7-F1
#
_cell.length_a   1.000
_cell.length_b   1.000
_cell.length_c   1.000
_cell.angle_alpha   90.00
_cell.angle_beta   90.00
_cell.angle_gamma   90.00
#
_symmetry.space_group_name_H-M   'P 1'
#
loop_
_entity.id
_entity.type
_entity.pdbx_description
1 polymer ?
#
loop_
_entity_poly.entity_id
_entity_poly.type
_entity_poly.pdbx_seq_one_letter_code
_entity_poly.pdbx_strand_id
1 'polypeptide(L)' 'MNRYIFQLNISYQQFLASYSGAASKVQVITTTGLRLQLPATRFRPFLTQIGVRGQFRLTTDQKNKFIKLEAL' A
#
# COMPACT_ATOMS: atom_id res chain seq x y z
N MET A 1 12.29 7.17 12.85
CA MET A 1 11.59 6.15 12.03
C MET A 1 10.12 6.26 12.38
N ASN A 2 9.25 6.31 11.37
CA ASN A 2 7.81 6.42 11.59
C ASN A 2 7.15 5.15 11.07
N ARG A 3 6.07 4.72 11.73
CA ARG A 3 5.33 3.51 11.37
C ARG A 3 3.87 3.86 11.18
N TYR A 4 3.31 3.42 10.06
CA TYR A 4 1.94 3.67 9.69
C TYR A 4 1.25 2.35 9.42
N ILE A 5 0.16 2.10 10.13
CA ILE A 5 -0.65 0.90 9.98
C ILE A 5 -1.91 1.29 9.22
N PHE A 6 -2.27 0.51 8.20
CA PHE A 6 -3.48 0.71 7.42
C PHE A 6 -4.04 -0.63 6.96
N GLN A 7 -5.34 -0.66 6.69
CA GLN A 7 -5.97 -1.79 6.03
C GLN A 7 -6.06 -1.51 4.53
N LEU A 8 -5.84 -2.55 3.74
CA LEU A 8 -6.03 -2.49 2.31
C LEU A 8 -6.97 -3.61 1.88
N ASN A 9 -7.93 -3.25 1.05
CA ASN A 9 -8.87 -4.19 0.44
C ASN A 9 -9.10 -3.76 -1.00
N ILE A 10 -8.24 -4.22 -1.90
CA ILE A 10 -8.31 -3.95 -3.33
C ILE A 10 -8.49 -5.28 -4.04
N SER A 11 -9.51 -5.40 -4.89
CA SER A 11 -9.71 -6.60 -5.69
C SER A 11 -8.62 -6.74 -6.76
N TYR A 12 -8.39 -7.97 -7.24
CA TYR A 12 -7.43 -8.22 -8.31
C TYR A 12 -7.69 -7.34 -9.56
N GLN A 13 -8.96 -7.21 -9.94
CA GLN A 13 -9.39 -6.37 -11.06
C GLN A 13 -9.11 -4.87 -10.82
N GLN A 14 -9.40 -4.36 -9.62
CA GLN A 14 -9.10 -2.97 -9.25
C GLN A 14 -7.60 -2.71 -9.24
N PHE A 15 -6.82 -3.68 -8.76
CA PHE A 15 -5.37 -3.61 -8.77
C PHE A 15 -4.84 -3.55 -10.20
N LEU A 16 -5.30 -4.43 -11.10
CA LEU A 16 -4.94 -4.43 -12.52
C LEU A 16 -5.37 -3.15 -13.25
N ALA A 17 -6.60 -2.70 -13.05
CA ALA A 17 -7.11 -1.46 -13.65
C ALA A 17 -6.31 -0.25 -13.19
N SER A 18 -5.93 -0.22 -11.91
CA SER A 18 -5.04 0.80 -11.40
C SER A 18 -3.67 0.72 -12.07
N TYR A 19 -3.17 -0.50 -12.33
CA TYR A 19 -1.82 -0.82 -12.81
C TYR A 19 -1.57 -0.57 -14.32
N SER A 20 -2.59 -0.25 -15.13
CA SER A 20 -2.45 0.01 -16.59
C SER A 20 -1.60 1.25 -16.96
N GLY A 21 -0.82 1.81 -16.04
CA GLY A 21 0.12 2.91 -16.30
C GLY A 21 1.47 2.71 -15.61
N ALA A 22 2.50 3.39 -16.13
CA ALA A 22 3.88 3.26 -15.64
C ALA A 22 4.09 3.69 -14.17
N ALA A 23 3.11 4.35 -13.53
CA ALA A 23 3.23 4.89 -12.17
C ALA A 23 1.89 4.96 -11.42
N SER A 24 1.19 3.83 -11.34
CA SER A 24 -0.07 3.72 -10.60
C SER A 24 0.12 3.90 -9.10
N LYS A 25 -0.76 4.67 -8.46
CA LYS A 25 -0.70 4.97 -7.03
C LYS A 25 -1.91 4.41 -6.29
N VAL A 26 -1.67 3.81 -5.13
CA VAL A 26 -2.69 3.35 -4.19
C VAL A 26 -2.78 4.36 -3.05
N GLN A 27 -3.98 4.88 -2.82
CA GLN A 27 -4.26 5.75 -1.68
C GLN A 27 -4.84 4.89 -0.54
N VAL A 28 -4.29 5.05 0.66
CA VAL A 28 -4.74 4.35 1.87
C VAL A 28 -4.96 5.34 3.00
N ILE A 29 -5.84 4.97 3.92
CA ILE A 29 -6.06 5.70 5.16
C ILE A 29 -5.52 4.85 6.30
N THR A 30 -4.62 5.43 7.07
CA THR A 30 -4.06 4.78 8.26
C THR A 30 -5.07 4.73 9.39
N THR A 31 -4.83 3.87 10.36
CA THR A 31 -5.66 3.77 11.57
C THR A 31 -5.68 5.08 12.38
N THR A 32 -4.70 5.95 12.18
CA THR A 32 -4.63 7.28 12.80
C THR A 32 -5.28 8.38 11.95
N GLY A 33 -5.91 8.04 10.82
CA GLY A 33 -6.59 8.98 9.92
C GLY A 33 -5.69 9.66 8.88
N LEU A 34 -4.38 9.40 8.88
CA LEU A 34 -3.48 9.95 7.86
C LEU A 34 -3.72 9.29 6.50
N ARG A 35 -3.82 10.11 5.45
CA ARG A 35 -3.88 9.67 4.05
C ARG A 35 -2.47 9.47 3.51
N LEU A 36 -2.18 8.25 3.07
CA LEU A 36 -0.92 7.90 2.43
C LEU A 36 -1.14 7.57 0.97
N GLN A 37 -0.19 7.93 0.12
CA GLN A 37 -0.17 7.57 -1.28
C GLN A 37 1.11 6.78 -1.56
N LEU A 38 0.95 5.54 -2.01
CA LEU A 38 2.04 4.60 -2.23
C LEU A 38 2.01 4.10 -3.68
N PRO A 39 3.16 3.88 -4.33
CA PRO A 39 3.18 3.23 -5.64
C PRO A 39 2.56 1.84 -5.56
N ALA A 40 1.63 1.53 -6.47
CA ALA A 40 0.99 0.22 -6.57
C ALA A 40 2.01 -0.91 -6.74
N THR A 41 3.17 -0.61 -7.35
CA THR A 41 4.29 -1.53 -7.51
C THR A 41 4.80 -2.11 -6.18
N ARG A 42 4.69 -1.36 -5.08
CA ARG A 42 5.07 -1.84 -3.73
C ARG A 42 4.14 -2.94 -3.21
N PHE A 43 2.93 -3.03 -3.74
CA PHE A 43 1.94 -4.03 -3.33
C PHE A 43 1.98 -5.30 -4.18
N ARG A 44 2.75 -5.33 -5.28
CA ARG A 44 2.90 -6.53 -6.14
C ARG A 44 3.28 -7.80 -5.35
N PRO A 45 4.19 -7.78 -4.36
CA PRO A 45 4.54 -8.98 -3.60
C PRO A 45 3.39 -9.52 -2.74
N PHE A 46 2.36 -8.70 -2.47
CA PHE A 46 1.20 -9.04 -1.65
C PHE A 46 -0.06 -9.28 -2.50
N LEU A 47 0.07 -9.32 -3.83
CA LEU A 47 -1.03 -9.59 -4.74
C LEU A 47 -1.36 -11.07 -4.74
N THR A 48 -2.62 -11.39 -4.45
CA THR A 48 -3.17 -12.75 -4.50
C THR A 48 -4.27 -12.84 -5.55
N GLN A 49 -4.82 -14.04 -5.77
CA GLN A 49 -5.96 -14.25 -6.67
C GLN A 49 -7.20 -13.44 -6.26
N ILE A 50 -7.37 -13.15 -4.97
CA ILE A 50 -8.46 -12.32 -4.45
C ILE A 50 -8.12 -10.82 -4.42
N GLY A 51 -6.92 -10.43 -4.86
CA GLY A 51 -6.40 -9.08 -4.82
C GLY A 51 -5.40 -8.84 -3.68
N VAL A 52 -5.30 -7.59 -3.23
CA VAL A 52 -4.45 -7.18 -2.09
C VAL A 52 -5.37 -6.90 -0.90
N ARG A 53 -5.38 -7.83 0.05
CA ARG A 53 -6.26 -7.82 1.21
C ARG A 53 -5.46 -8.08 2.48
N GLY A 54 -5.63 -7.23 3.48
CA GLY A 54 -5.02 -7.41 4.79
C GLY A 54 -4.64 -6.10 5.46
N GLN A 55 -3.97 -6.23 6.61
CA GLN A 55 -3.37 -5.11 7.30
C GLN A 55 -1.91 -4.97 6.87
N PHE A 56 -1.47 -3.74 6.68
CA PHE A 56 -0.12 -3.43 6.24
C PHE A 56 0.53 -2.43 7.17
N ARG A 57 1.85 -2.56 7.31
CA ARG A 57 2.71 -1.61 8.02
C ARG A 57 3.69 -0.99 7.04
N LEU A 58 3.56 0.32 6.83
CA LEU A 58 4.58 1.14 6.18
C LEU A 58 5.55 1.67 7.23
N THR A 59 6.84 1.46 7.02
CA THR A 59 7.91 2.08 7.80
C THR A 59 8.62 3.13 6.94
N THR A 60 8.80 4.33 7.49
CA THR A 60 9.54 5.43 6.85
C THR A 60 10.68 5.92 7.73
N ASP A 61 11.63 6.63 7.11
CA ASP A 61 12.68 7.35 7.84
C ASP A 61 12.12 8.63 8.50
N GLN A 62 12.99 9.38 9.18
CA GLN A 62 12.61 10.67 9.80
C GLN A 62 12.24 11.76 8.77
N LYS A 63 12.55 11.56 7.48
CA LYS A 63 12.21 12.45 6.37
C LYS A 63 11.02 11.91 5.55
N ASN A 64 10.25 10.97 6.08
CA ASN A 64 9.12 10.31 5.42
C ASN A 64 9.48 9.52 4.15
N LYS A 65 10.76 9.18 3.95
CA LYS A 65 11.20 8.30 2.86
C LYS A 65 10.78 6.87 3.15
N PHE A 66 10.28 6.18 2.13
CA PHE A 66 9.93 4.76 2.21
C PHE A 66 11.15 3.92 2.66
N ILE A 67 10.99 3.14 3.72
CA ILE A 67 11.96 2.12 4.14
C ILE A 67 11.43 0.74 3.79
N LYS A 68 10.23 0.38 4.27
CA LYS A 68 9.70 -0.98 4.16
C LYS A 68 8.17 -0.99 4.15
N LEU A 69 7.59 -1.96 3.45
CA LEU A 69 6.18 -2.31 3.53
C LEU A 69 6.07 -3.79 3.90
N GLU A 70 5.23 -4.10 4.89
CA GLU A 70 5.03 -5.44 5.43
C GLU A 70 3.53 -5.73 5.55
N ALA A 71 3.11 -6.96 5.29
CA ALA A 71 1.79 -7.45 5.69
C ALA A 71 1.84 -7.90 7.17
N LEU A 72 0.76 -7.67 7.91
CA LEU A 72 0.57 -8.07 9.31
C LEU A 72 -0.41 -9.23 9.43
#